data_AF-A0A1G8YPV9-F1
#
_entry.id   AF-A0A1G8YPV9-F1
#
_cell.length_a   1.000
_cell.length_b   1.000
_cell.length_c   1.000
_cell.angle_alpha   90.00
_cell.angle_beta   90.00
_cell.angle_gamma   90.00
#
_symmetry.space_group_name_H-M   'P 1'
#
loop_
_entity.id
_entity.type
_entity.pdbx_description
1 polymer ?
#
loop_
_entity_poly.entity_id
_entity_poly.type
_entity_poly.pdbx_seq_one_letter_code
_entity_poly.pdbx_strand_id
1 'polypeptide(L)' 'MKKQTALITGLAAAGIGIAGEPLAAAGYLPVWAAQILAVIAFPAFVVFIALWWNAKTKDGDIPFIGY' A
#
# COMPACT_ATOMS: atom_id res chain seq x y z
N MET A 1 -7.95 -4.20 -13.34
CA MET A 1 -6.54 -3.83 -13.10
C MET A 1 -5.68 -5.08 -13.27
N LYS A 2 -4.50 -4.99 -13.89
CA LYS A 2 -3.59 -6.16 -13.98
C LYS A 2 -3.03 -6.47 -12.60
N LYS A 3 -2.86 -7.76 -12.26
CA LYS A 3 -2.29 -8.21 -10.97
C LYS A 3 -0.98 -7.47 -10.66
N GLN A 4 -0.07 -7.39 -11.63
CA GLN A 4 1.20 -6.67 -11.49
C GLN A 4 1.02 -5.17 -11.18
N THR A 5 0.01 -4.50 -11.76
CA THR A 5 -0.29 -3.11 -11.44
C THR A 5 -0.73 -2.97 -9.98
N ALA A 6 -1.63 -3.84 -9.50
CA ALA A 6 -2.07 -3.81 -8.11
C ALA A 6 -0.89 -4.01 -7.13
N LEU A 7 0.02 -4.93 -7.45
CA LEU A 7 1.23 -5.16 -6.65
C LEU A 7 2.14 -3.94 -6.61
N ILE A 8 2.49 -3.37 -7.77
CA ILE A 8 3.38 -2.22 -7.87
C ILE A 8 2.80 -1.04 -7.09
N THR A 9 1.50 -0.77 -7.25
CA THR A 9 0.84 0.34 -6.55
C THR A 9 0.81 0.10 -5.04
N GLY A 10 0.53 -1.13 -4.59
CA GLY A 10 0.59 -1.48 -3.18
C GLY A 10 1.99 -1.28 -2.60
N LEU A 11 3.03 -1.77 -3.27
CA LEU A 11 4.43 -1.61 -2.83
C LEU A 11 4.86 -0.14 -2.82
N ALA A 12 4.44 0.67 -3.79
CA ALA A 12 4.72 2.09 -3.80
C ALA A 12 4.06 2.80 -2.60
N ALA A 13 2.81 2.46 -2.29
CA ALA A 13 2.12 3.00 -1.11
C ALA A 13 2.85 2.59 0.19
N ALA A 14 3.23 1.32 0.34
CA ALA A 14 4.03 0.87 1.48
C ALA A 14 5.35 1.63 1.60
N GLY A 15 6.06 1.81 0.48
CA GLY A 15 7.31 2.56 0.44
C GLY A 15 7.15 4.00 0.91
N ILE A 16 6.11 4.69 0.45
CA ILE A 16 5.78 6.06 0.88
C ILE A 16 5.49 6.10 2.38
N GLY A 17 4.68 5.18 2.90
CA GLY A 17 4.34 5.10 4.32
C GLY A 17 5.56 4.84 5.21
N ILE A 18 6.44 3.93 4.79
CA ILE A 18 7.66 3.57 5.54
C ILE A 18 8.70 4.69 5.48
N ALA A 19 8.87 5.36 4.33
CA ALA A 19 9.89 6.39 4.16
C ALA A 19 9.55 7.71 4.88
N GLY A 20 8.27 7.97 5.17
CA GLY A 20 7.84 9.23 5.80
C GLY A 20 8.50 9.51 7.15
N GLU A 21 8.55 8.52 8.05
CA GLU A 21 9.13 8.66 9.39
C GLU A 21 10.65 8.91 9.37
N PRO A 22 11.47 8.09 8.67
CA PRO A 22 12.90 8.36 8.53
C PRO A 22 13.21 9.72 7.91
N LEU A 23 12.41 10.17 6.92
CA LEU A 23 12.57 11.49 6.31
C LEU A 23 12.26 12.63 7.29
N ALA A 24 11.25 12.45 8.15
CA ALA A 24 10.95 13.41 9.19
C ALA A 24 12.03 13.44 10.28
N ALA A 25 12.52 12.27 10.71
CA ALA A 25 13.61 12.15 11.68
C ALA A 25 14.92 12.79 11.17
N ALA A 26 15.19 12.70 9.86
CA ALA A 26 16.34 13.33 9.22
C ALA A 26 16.12 14.83 8.90
N GLY A 27 14.96 15.40 9.23
CA GLY A 27 14.65 16.82 9.03
C GLY A 27 14.26 17.22 7.60
N TYR A 28 14.07 16.26 6.70
CA TYR A 28 13.64 16.52 5.31
C TYR A 28 12.13 16.73 5.17
N LEU A 29 11.35 16.33 6.18
CA LEU A 29 9.89 16.45 6.18
C LEU A 29 9.38 16.90 7.55
N PRO A 30 8.39 17.80 7.63
CA PRO A 30 7.70 18.07 8.89
C PRO A 30 6.99 16.81 9.41
N VAL A 31 7.02 16.59 10.74
CA VAL A 31 6.41 15.40 11.37
C VAL A 31 4.92 15.25 11.01
N TRP A 32 4.16 16.35 10.99
CA TRP A 32 2.74 16.31 10.62
C TRP A 32 2.52 15.82 9.18
N ALA A 33 3.44 16.13 8.27
CA ALA A 33 3.35 15.67 6.89
C ALA A 33 3.66 14.17 6.78
N ALA A 34 4.62 13.65 7.56
CA ALA A 34 4.86 12.19 7.67
C ALA A 34 3.61 11.44 8.17
N GLN A 35 2.90 12.01 9.14
CA GLN A 35 1.66 11.43 9.67
C GLN A 35 0.55 11.40 8.62
N ILE A 36 0.36 12.48 7.85
CA ILE A 36 -0.62 12.50 6.75
C ILE A 36 -0.26 11.46 5.68
N LEU A 37 1.03 11.36 5.33
CA LEU A 37 1.49 10.33 4.38
C LEU A 37 1.15 8.94 4.89
N ALA A 38 1.39 8.63 6.17
CA ALA A 38 1.03 7.34 6.74
C ALA A 38 -0.49 7.06 6.71
N VAL A 39 -1.31 8.06 7.07
CA VAL A 39 -2.78 7.97 7.07
C VAL A 39 -3.35 7.67 5.68
N ILE A 40 -2.73 8.19 4.61
CA ILE A 40 -3.17 7.96 3.23
C ILE A 40 -2.55 6.68 2.65
N ALA A 41 -1.26 6.48 2.87
CA ALA A 41 -0.50 5.37 2.31
C ALA A 41 -0.96 4.01 2.86
N PHE A 42 -1.32 3.95 4.14
CA PHE A 42 -1.73 2.69 4.75
C PHE A 42 -3.04 2.12 4.17
N PRO A 43 -4.16 2.88 4.08
CA PRO A 43 -5.36 2.41 3.40
C PRO A 43 -5.12 2.05 1.94
N ALA A 44 -4.32 2.85 1.22
CA ALA A 44 -3.95 2.55 -0.16
C ALA A 44 -3.22 1.20 -0.24
N PHE A 45 -2.20 0.97 0.59
CA PHE A 45 -1.50 -0.31 0.65
C PHE A 45 -2.46 -1.48 0.88
N VAL A 46 -3.33 -1.38 1.89
CA VAL A 46 -4.31 -2.43 2.23
C VAL A 46 -5.22 -2.75 1.04
N VAL A 47 -5.80 -1.71 0.40
CA VAL A 47 -6.68 -1.88 -0.76
C VAL A 47 -5.93 -2.55 -1.93
N PHE A 48 -4.73 -2.07 -2.26
CA PHE A 48 -4.01 -2.56 -3.43
C PHE A 48 -3.43 -3.96 -3.24
N ILE A 49 -2.99 -4.30 -2.02
CA ILE A 49 -2.60 -5.68 -1.70
C ILE A 49 -3.81 -6.61 -1.70
N ALA A 50 -4.95 -6.17 -1.15
CA ALA A 50 -6.18 -6.94 -1.25
C ALA A 50 -6.56 -7.20 -2.71
N LEU A 51 -6.53 -6.18 -3.57
CA LEU A 51 -6.81 -6.31 -5.00
C LEU A 51 -5.79 -7.22 -5.71
N TRP A 52 -4.50 -7.14 -5.36
CA TRP A 52 -3.48 -8.03 -5.90
C TRP A 52 -3.72 -9.49 -5.53
N TRP A 53 -4.04 -9.73 -4.25
CA TRP A 53 -4.37 -11.05 -3.73
C TRP A 53 -5.63 -11.61 -4.40
N ASN A 54 -6.63 -10.74 -4.62
CA ASN A 54 -7.90 -11.08 -5.27
C ASN A 54 -7.82 -11.19 -6.79
N ALA A 55 -6.75 -10.71 -7.42
CA ALA A 55 -6.60 -10.81 -8.86
C ALA A 55 -6.37 -12.28 -9.25
N LYS A 56 -7.42 -12.89 -9.84
CA LYS A 56 -7.41 -14.25 -10.39
C LYS A 56 -6.25 -14.42 -11.37
N THR A 57 -5.50 -15.52 -11.21
CA THR A 57 -4.44 -15.90 -12.15
C THR A 57 -4.92 -16.94 -13.17
N LYS A 58 -5.90 -17.79 -12.79
CA LYS A 58 -6.69 -18.73 -13.63
C LYS A 58 -8.02 -19.04 -12.92
N ASP A 59 -9.02 -19.52 -13.65
CA ASP A 59 -10.35 -19.87 -13.12
C ASP A 59 -10.27 -20.89 -11.97
N GLY A 60 -10.94 -20.59 -10.84
CA GLY A 60 -11.20 -21.57 -9.78
C GLY A 60 -11.09 -21.05 -8.36
N ASP A 61 -10.15 -20.15 -8.06
CA ASP A 61 -9.96 -19.71 -6.68
C ASP A 61 -10.80 -18.48 -6.35
N ILE A 62 -11.67 -18.65 -5.36
CA ILE A 62 -12.39 -17.56 -4.69
C ILE A 62 -11.40 -16.84 -3.78
N PRO A 63 -11.05 -15.58 -4.08
CA PRO A 63 -10.23 -14.83 -3.16
C PRO A 63 -11.09 -14.35 -2.00
N PHE A 64 -10.89 -14.96 -0.83
CA PHE A 64 -11.57 -14.59 0.40
C PHE A 64 -10.70 -13.58 1.14
N ILE A 65 -11.23 -12.38 1.39
CA ILE A 65 -10.68 -11.46 2.39
C ILE A 65 -11.71 -11.39 3.53
N GLY A 66 -11.52 -12.26 4.53
CA GLY A 66 -12.29 -12.27 5.77
C GLY A 66 -13.20 -13.48 5.96
N TYR A 67 -12.86 -14.33 6.93
CA TYR A 67 -13.74 -14.50 8.09
C TYR A 67 -13.21 -13.59 9.20
#